data_AF-A0A1A8D7D9-F1
#
_entry.id   AF-A0A1A8D7D9-F1
#
_cell.length_a   1.000
_cell.length_b   1.000
_cell.length_c   1.000
_cell.angle_alpha   90.00
_cell.angle_beta   90.00
_cell.angle_gamma   90.00
#
_symmetry.space_group_name_H-M   'P 1'
#
loop_
_entity.id
_entity.type
_entity.pdbx_description
1 polymer ?
#
loop_
_entity_poly.entity_id
_entity_poly.type
_entity_poly.pdbx_seq_one_letter_code
_entity_poly.pdbx_strand_id
1 'polypeptide(L)' 'IEDVYEFISTLPGCLEIAEEFRSQEIDGQALLLLKEDHLMGTMNIKLGPALKIFAQISLLKDW' A
#
# COMPACT_ATOMS: atom_id res chain seq x y z
N ILE A 1 -8.24 -0.97 -8.62
CA ILE A 1 -6.85 -1.46 -8.77
C ILE A 1 -5.97 -0.33 -9.30
N GLU A 2 -6.25 0.21 -10.49
CA GLU A 2 -5.45 1.31 -11.05
C GLU A 2 -5.36 2.54 -10.14
N ASP A 3 -6.47 2.96 -9.50
CA ASP A 3 -6.44 4.07 -8.54
C ASP A 3 -5.50 3.82 -7.35
N VAL A 4 -5.41 2.56 -6.88
CA VAL A 4 -4.51 2.17 -5.78
C VAL A 4 -3.07 2.15 -6.26
N TYR A 5 -2.82 1.60 -7.45
CA TYR A 5 -1.50 1.64 -8.07
C TYR A 5 -1.01 3.08 -8.22
N GLU A 6 -1.85 3.96 -8.78
CA GLU A 6 -1.51 5.36 -8.98
C GLU A 6 -1.20 6.03 -7.64
N PHE A 7 -2.07 5.87 -6.64
CA PHE A 7 -1.85 6.37 -5.29
C PHE A 7 -0.51 5.92 -4.70
N ILE A 8 -0.21 4.61 -4.69
CA ILE A 8 1.04 4.10 -4.12
C ILE A 8 2.26 4.56 -4.94
N SER A 9 2.14 4.64 -6.26
CA SER A 9 3.24 5.07 -7.14
C SER A 9 3.64 6.53 -6.93
N THR A 10 2.74 7.38 -6.43
CA THR A 10 3.05 8.77 -6.05
C THR A 10 3.91 8.89 -4.79
N LEU A 11 3.99 7.82 -3.98
CA LEU A 11 4.81 7.83 -2.76
C LEU A 11 6.30 7.69 -3.12
N PRO A 12 7.18 8.57 -2.61
CA PRO A 12 8.60 8.55 -2.95
C PRO A 12 9.25 7.18 -2.70
N GLY A 13 9.77 6.56 -3.76
CA GLY A 13 10.46 5.27 -3.69
C GLY A 13 9.55 4.05 -3.59
N CYS A 14 8.25 4.18 -3.88
CA CYS A 14 7.27 3.08 -3.77
C CYS A 14 6.81 2.51 -5.12
N LEU A 15 7.48 2.82 -6.25
CA LEU A 15 7.06 2.32 -7.57
C LEU A 15 7.02 0.79 -7.65
N GLU A 16 8.07 0.10 -7.17
CA GLU A 16 8.10 -1.37 -7.12
C GLU A 16 7.00 -1.92 -6.19
N ILE A 17 6.67 -1.19 -5.13
CA ILE A 17 5.60 -1.58 -4.20
C ILE A 17 4.24 -1.39 -4.87
N ALA A 18 4.05 -0.34 -5.68
CA ALA A 18 2.82 -0.12 -6.43
C ALA A 18 2.55 -1.29 -7.38
N GLU A 19 3.57 -1.79 -8.08
CA GLU A 19 3.43 -2.99 -8.93
C GLU A 19 3.07 -4.25 -8.11
N GLU A 20 3.60 -4.41 -6.90
CA GLU A 20 3.20 -5.49 -5.99
C GLU A 20 1.74 -5.36 -5.54
N PHE A 21 1.25 -4.13 -5.29
CA PHE A 21 -0.16 -3.90 -4.98
C PHE A 21 -1.06 -4.25 -6.18
N ARG A 22 -0.63 -3.91 -7.40
CA ARG A 22 -1.34 -4.26 -8.63
C ARG A 22 -1.34 -5.77 -8.87
N SER A 23 -0.20 -6.45 -8.69
CA SER A 23 -0.07 -7.90 -8.90
C SER A 23 -0.91 -8.73 -7.93
N GLN A 24 -1.11 -8.23 -6.71
CA GLN A 24 -1.98 -8.83 -5.69
C GLN A 24 -3.45 -8.38 -5.82
N GLU A 25 -3.81 -7.67 -6.89
CA GLU A 25 -5.17 -7.19 -7.19
C GLU A 25 -5.75 -6.32 -6.06
N ILE A 26 -4.91 -5.53 -5.38
CA ILE A 26 -5.36 -4.66 -4.28
C ILE A 26 -6.17 -3.49 -4.86
N ASP A 27 -7.49 -3.52 -4.62
CA ASP A 27 -8.39 -2.42 -4.90
C ASP A 27 -8.60 -1.51 -3.68
N GLY A 28 -9.44 -0.47 -3.81
CA GLY A 28 -9.67 0.49 -2.74
C GLY A 28 -10.29 -0.15 -1.48
N GLN A 29 -11.09 -1.21 -1.63
CA GLN A 29 -11.68 -1.88 -0.48
C GLN A 29 -10.63 -2.73 0.25
N ALA A 30 -9.84 -3.50 -0.50
CA ALA A 30 -8.74 -4.30 0.05
C ALA A 30 -7.69 -3.41 0.74
N LEU A 31 -7.36 -2.25 0.14
CA LEU A 31 -6.44 -1.26 0.69
C LEU A 31 -6.85 -0.83 2.12
N LEU A 32 -8.14 -0.58 2.34
CA LEU A 32 -8.67 -0.17 3.64
C LEU A 32 -8.67 -1.31 4.68
N LEU A 33 -8.56 -2.56 4.24
CA LEU A 33 -8.48 -3.74 5.12
C LEU A 33 -7.04 -4.17 5.43
N LEU A 34 -6.03 -3.54 4.82
CA LEU A 34 -4.63 -3.85 5.09
C LEU A 34 -4.24 -3.60 6.55
N LYS A 35 -3.38 -4.48 7.05
CA LYS A 35 -2.72 -4.41 8.37
C LYS A 35 -1.21 -4.40 8.14
N GLU A 36 -0.44 -3.90 9.10
CA GLU A 36 1.03 -3.87 9.00
C GLU A 36 1.62 -5.24 8.66
N ASP A 37 1.09 -6.30 9.27
CA ASP A 37 1.52 -7.69 9.03
C ASP A 37 1.34 -8.15 7.58
N HIS A 38 0.36 -7.62 6.84
CA HIS A 38 0.20 -7.97 5.43
C HIS A 38 1.31 -7.35 4.56
N LEU A 39 1.71 -6.12 4.85
CA LEU A 39 2.79 -5.45 4.11
C LEU A 39 4.14 -6.13 4.35
N MET A 40 4.46 -6.39 5.61
CA MET A 40 5.76 -6.94 5.97
C MET A 40 5.85 -8.45 5.77
N GLY A 41 4.78 -9.19 6.09
CA GLY A 41 4.75 -10.65 6.00
C GLY A 41 4.40 -11.14 4.61
N THR A 42 3.24 -10.76 4.09
CA THR A 42 2.73 -11.26 2.80
C THR A 42 3.44 -10.62 1.61
N MET A 43 3.67 -9.31 1.66
CA MET A 43 4.26 -8.54 0.54
C MET A 43 5.77 -8.34 0.67
N ASN A 44 6.39 -8.85 1.74
CA ASN A 44 7.83 -8.73 2.03
C ASN A 44 8.38 -7.28 1.96
N ILE A 45 7.53 -6.29 2.28
CA ILE A 45 7.90 -4.89 2.29
C ILE A 45 8.68 -4.59 3.56
N LYS A 46 9.83 -3.92 3.42
CA LYS A 46 10.64 -3.51 4.58
C LYS A 46 9.85 -2.58 5.51
N LEU A 47 10.17 -2.63 6.80
CA LEU A 47 9.51 -1.83 7.84
C LEU A 47 9.40 -0.33 7.48
N GLY A 48 10.47 0.28 6.98
CA GLY A 48 10.48 1.71 6.62
C GLY A 48 9.40 2.11 5.61
N PRO A 49 9.40 1.53 4.39
CA PRO A 49 8.33 1.74 3.41
C PRO A 49 6.93 1.33 3.92
N ALA A 50 6.82 0.23 4.67
CA ALA A 50 5.54 -0.24 5.22
C ALA A 50 4.91 0.83 6.14
N LEU A 51 5.68 1.42 7.06
CA LEU A 51 5.22 2.49 7.94
C LEU A 51 4.77 3.73 7.16
N LYS A 52 5.47 4.11 6.09
CA LYS A 52 5.11 5.26 5.26
C LYS A 52 3.78 5.03 4.54
N ILE A 53 3.59 3.85 3.95
CA ILE A 53 2.35 3.47 3.28
C ILE A 53 1.20 3.45 4.27
N PHE A 54 1.40 2.84 5.45
CA PHE A 54 0.36 2.75 6.47
C PHE A 54 -0.09 4.13 6.98
N ALA A 55 0.86 5.06 7.16
CA ALA A 55 0.54 6.44 7.51
C ALA A 55 -0.34 7.12 6.45
N GLN A 56 -0.05 6.91 5.16
CA GLN A 56 -0.83 7.49 4.06
C GLN A 56 -2.22 6.86 3.95
N ILE A 57 -2.35 5.55 4.11
CA ILE A 57 -3.65 4.86 4.11
C ILE A 57 -4.51 5.32 5.31
N SER A 58 -3.90 5.55 6.48
CA SER A 58 -4.62 6.02 7.66
C SER A 58 -5.25 7.39 7.43
N LEU A 59 -4.54 8.30 6.73
CA LEU A 59 -5.09 9.60 6.33
C LEU A 59 -6.30 9.49 5.39
N LEU A 60 -6.43 8.41 4.62
CA LEU A 60 -7.61 8.17 3.77
C LEU A 60 -8.81 7.63 4.56
N LYS A 61 -8.58 6.93 5.68
CA LYS A 61 -9.63 6.34 6.53
C LYS A 61 -10.33 7.36 7.41
N ASP A 62 -9.65 8.47 7.70
CA ASP A 62 -10.16 9.53 8.56
C ASP A 62 -11.06 10.54 7.82
N TRP A 63 -11.41 10.26 6.55
CA TRP A 63 -12.32 11.03 5.70
C TRP A 63 -13.58 10.22 5.37
#